data_AF-A0A1D2QRN1-F1
#
_entry.id   AF-A0A1D2QRN1-F1
#
_cell.length_a   1.000
_cell.length_b   1.000
_cell.length_c   1.000
_cell.angle_alpha   90.00
_cell.angle_beta   90.00
_cell.angle_gamma   90.00
#
_symmetry.space_group_name_H-M   'P 1'
#
loop_
_entity.id
_entity.type
_entity.pdbx_description
1 polymer ?
#
loop_
_entity_poly.entity_id
_entity_poly.type
_entity_poly.pdbx_seq_one_letter_code
_entity_poly.pdbx_strand_id
1 'polypeptide(L)'
;MDDLELSLNHAAENAVPKARILFVETIQQMSFEDVKSIYQGESDAATRYFQQKMTPALREAMSPIVEQSLSDVGAVKLYDNVMGDYQKIPYVPDVKADLVEHVLTGGLNGIFHYLAKEEAEIRKNPLKRTTELLQ
;
A
#
# COMPACT_ATOMS: atom_id res chain seq x y z
N MET A 1 13.41 -0.62 -19.81
CA MET A 1 13.66 -0.79 -18.37
C MET A 1 13.45 0.55 -17.71
N ASP A 2 14.10 1.59 -18.22
CA ASP A 2 13.96 3.00 -17.77
C ASP A 2 12.50 3.52 -17.79
N ASP A 3 11.71 3.18 -18.80
CA ASP A 3 10.30 3.63 -18.88
C ASP A 3 9.40 3.02 -17.80
N LEU A 4 9.63 1.76 -17.41
CA LEU A 4 8.89 1.09 -16.34
C LEU A 4 9.21 1.74 -15.00
N GLU A 5 10.49 1.94 -14.73
CA GLU A 5 10.96 2.53 -13.48
C GLU A 5 10.44 3.97 -13.33
N LEU A 6 10.49 4.77 -14.40
CA LEU A 6 9.94 6.13 -14.39
C LEU A 6 8.43 6.12 -14.16
N SER A 7 7.67 5.28 -14.87
CA SER A 7 6.22 5.17 -14.68
C SER A 7 5.85 4.68 -13.28
N LEU A 8 6.62 3.76 -12.68
CA LEU A 8 6.42 3.30 -11.30
C LEU A 8 6.77 4.39 -10.28
N ASN A 9 7.82 5.16 -10.51
CA ASN A 9 8.21 6.28 -9.64
C ASN A 9 7.16 7.39 -9.68
N HIS A 10 6.65 7.75 -10.86
CA HIS A 10 5.58 8.74 -10.99
C HIS A 10 4.28 8.26 -10.33
N ALA A 11 3.98 6.96 -10.46
CA ALA A 11 2.90 6.31 -9.74
C ALA A 11 3.04 6.44 -8.22
N ALA A 12 4.22 6.12 -7.70
CA ALA A 12 4.53 6.24 -6.29
C ALA A 12 4.38 7.69 -5.81
N GLU A 13 4.91 8.67 -6.56
CA GLU A 13 4.79 10.09 -6.26
C GLU A 13 3.33 10.55 -6.16
N ASN A 14 2.47 10.11 -7.08
CA ASN A 14 1.04 10.43 -7.07
C ASN A 14 0.27 9.73 -5.91
N ALA A 15 0.77 8.59 -5.44
CA ALA A 15 0.15 7.84 -4.36
C ALA A 15 0.48 8.41 -2.97
N VAL A 16 1.65 9.05 -2.80
CA VAL A 16 2.12 9.57 -1.49
C VAL A 16 1.13 10.56 -0.84
N PRO A 17 0.60 11.58 -1.53
CA PRO A 17 -0.37 12.51 -0.93
C PRO A 17 -1.65 11.81 -0.46
N LYS A 18 -2.17 10.85 -1.24
CA LYS A 18 -3.37 10.09 -0.90
C LYS A 18 -3.14 9.22 0.34
N ALA A 19 -2.00 8.53 0.39
CA ALA A 19 -1.62 7.74 1.56
C ALA A 19 -1.52 8.60 2.83
N ARG A 20 -0.95 9.81 2.72
CA ARG A 20 -0.86 10.77 3.84
C ARG A 20 -2.23 11.15 4.38
N ILE A 21 -3.18 11.49 3.50
CA ILE A 21 -4.56 11.85 3.91
C ILE A 21 -5.18 10.69 4.68
N LEU A 22 -5.07 9.47 4.14
CA LEU A 22 -5.62 8.28 4.77
C LEU A 22 -5.00 7.97 6.14
N PHE A 23 -3.70 8.22 6.32
CA PHE A 23 -3.05 8.12 7.63
C PHE A 23 -3.65 9.10 8.65
N VAL A 24 -3.81 10.37 8.26
CA VAL A 24 -4.38 11.41 9.14
C VAL A 24 -5.82 11.07 9.50
N GLU A 25 -6.64 10.67 8.54
CA GLU A 25 -8.03 10.26 8.77
C GLU A 25 -8.12 9.04 9.69
N THR A 26 -7.25 8.04 9.49
CA THR A 26 -7.21 6.84 10.33
C THR A 26 -6.83 7.18 11.78
N ILE A 27 -5.91 8.13 11.99
CA ILE A 27 -5.56 8.62 13.34
C ILE A 27 -6.74 9.37 13.96
N GLN A 28 -7.43 10.22 13.19
CA GLN A 28 -8.58 10.99 13.69
C GLN A 28 -9.77 10.11 14.09
N GLN A 29 -9.93 8.96 13.43
CA GLN A 29 -10.97 7.98 13.72
C GLN A 29 -10.58 6.98 14.82
N MET A 30 -9.36 7.05 15.33
CA MET A 30 -8.85 6.12 16.34
C MET A 30 -9.57 6.33 17.67
N SER A 31 -10.17 5.26 18.18
CA SER A 31 -10.81 5.30 19.50
C SER A 31 -9.78 5.20 20.62
N PHE A 32 -10.16 5.57 21.84
CA PHE A 32 -9.29 5.37 23.01
C PHE A 32 -8.96 3.88 23.24
N GLU A 33 -9.88 2.98 22.90
CA GLU A 33 -9.67 1.53 22.99
C GLU A 33 -8.62 1.05 21.98
N ASP A 34 -8.64 1.59 20.76
CA ASP A 34 -7.61 1.31 19.74
C ASP A 34 -6.24 1.80 20.23
N VAL A 35 -6.15 3.02 20.76
CA VAL A 35 -4.90 3.58 21.32
C VAL A 35 -4.36 2.68 22.42
N LYS A 36 -5.22 2.27 23.36
CA LYS A 36 -4.83 1.38 24.46
C LYS A 36 -4.35 0.01 23.95
N SER A 37 -5.05 -0.56 22.97
CA SER A 37 -4.69 -1.84 22.35
C SER A 37 -3.35 -1.75 21.63
N ILE A 38 -3.07 -0.64 20.92
CA ILE A 38 -1.78 -0.38 20.30
C ILE A 38 -0.68 -0.25 21.35
N TYR A 39 -0.92 0.53 22.41
CA TYR A 39 0.05 0.78 23.48
C TYR A 39 0.45 -0.51 24.22
N GLN A 40 -0.53 -1.36 24.54
CA GLN A 40 -0.34 -2.61 25.27
C GLN A 40 0.04 -3.79 24.38
N GLY A 41 -0.15 -3.67 23.06
CA GLY A 41 0.11 -4.72 22.09
C GLY A 41 1.59 -4.97 21.81
N GLU A 42 1.84 -5.95 20.93
CA GLU A 42 3.17 -6.36 20.47
C GLU A 42 3.89 -5.26 19.67
N SER A 43 5.13 -5.53 19.25
CA SER A 43 6.03 -4.54 18.64
C SER A 43 5.55 -3.89 17.35
N ASP A 44 4.55 -4.47 16.70
CA ASP A 44 3.95 -4.10 15.41
C ASP A 44 2.45 -3.75 15.55
N ALA A 45 1.94 -3.55 16.76
CA ALA A 45 0.50 -3.38 16.99
C ALA A 45 -0.09 -2.16 16.27
N ALA A 46 0.65 -1.04 16.18
CA ALA A 46 0.20 0.13 15.41
C ALA A 46 0.18 -0.20 13.91
N THR A 47 1.21 -0.90 13.44
CA THR A 47 1.32 -1.31 12.04
C THR A 47 0.15 -2.19 11.62
N ARG A 48 -0.21 -3.19 12.43
CA ARG A 48 -1.38 -4.05 12.16
C ARG A 48 -2.68 -3.27 12.15
N TYR A 49 -2.84 -2.31 13.05
CA TYR A 49 -4.00 -1.43 13.06
C TYR A 49 -4.12 -0.64 11.75
N PHE A 50 -3.06 0.06 11.35
CA PHE A 50 -3.04 0.80 10.08
C PHE A 50 -3.23 -0.13 8.88
N GLN A 51 -2.60 -1.30 8.88
CA GLN A 51 -2.78 -2.29 7.82
C GLN A 51 -4.24 -2.69 7.66
N GLN A 52 -4.93 -3.01 8.76
CA GLN A 52 -6.34 -3.38 8.72
C GLN A 52 -7.24 -2.23 8.23
N LYS A 53 -6.99 -1.00 8.71
CA LYS A 53 -7.86 0.16 8.40
C LYS A 53 -7.61 0.75 7.02
N MET A 54 -6.37 0.74 6.57
CA MET A 54 -5.96 1.48 5.37
C MET A 54 -5.87 0.60 4.12
N THR A 55 -5.61 -0.71 4.23
CA THR A 55 -5.41 -1.58 3.07
C THR A 55 -6.51 -1.47 2.01
N PRO A 56 -7.83 -1.45 2.34
CA PRO A 56 -8.88 -1.34 1.35
C PRO A 56 -8.80 -0.03 0.55
N ALA A 57 -8.68 1.11 1.23
CA ALA A 57 -8.62 2.42 0.60
C ALA A 57 -7.30 2.64 -0.17
N LEU A 58 -6.18 2.12 0.34
CA LEU A 58 -4.91 2.14 -0.38
C LEU A 58 -5.00 1.31 -1.67
N ARG A 59 -5.61 0.11 -1.62
CA ARG A 59 -5.84 -0.71 -2.82
C ARG A 59 -6.64 0.09 -3.85
N GLU A 60 -7.79 0.62 -3.47
CA GLU A 60 -8.65 1.40 -4.37
C GLU A 60 -7.91 2.61 -4.98
N ALA A 61 -7.15 3.34 -4.16
CA ALA A 61 -6.43 4.52 -4.60
C ALA A 61 -5.23 4.21 -5.52
N MET A 62 -4.58 3.06 -5.33
CA MET A 62 -3.34 2.68 -6.03
C MET A 62 -3.60 1.78 -7.25
N SER A 63 -4.69 1.01 -7.30
CA SER A 63 -5.03 0.17 -8.45
C SER A 63 -4.96 0.88 -9.81
N PRO A 64 -5.64 2.03 -10.04
CA PRO A 64 -5.58 2.71 -11.34
C PRO A 64 -4.19 3.27 -11.66
N ILE A 65 -3.42 3.59 -10.62
CA ILE A 65 -2.05 4.09 -10.76
C ILE A 65 -1.13 2.96 -11.23
N VAL A 66 -1.21 1.80 -10.58
CA VAL A 66 -0.44 0.59 -10.95
C VAL A 66 -0.84 0.09 -12.33
N GLU A 67 -2.14 0.09 -12.63
CA GLU A 67 -2.65 -0.32 -13.95
C GLU A 67 -2.10 0.58 -15.06
N GLN A 68 -2.10 1.90 -14.87
CA GLN A 68 -1.53 2.83 -15.84
C GLN A 68 -0.03 2.58 -16.04
N SER A 69 0.74 2.48 -14.95
CA SER A 69 2.19 2.26 -15.02
C SER A 69 2.54 0.93 -15.69
N LEU A 70 1.77 -0.14 -15.45
CA LEU A 70 1.96 -1.42 -16.11
C LEU A 70 1.57 -1.36 -17.58
N SER A 71 0.47 -0.70 -17.91
CA SER A 71 0.01 -0.52 -19.29
C SER A 71 0.99 0.30 -20.13
N ASP A 72 1.76 1.21 -19.53
CA ASP A 72 2.75 2.02 -20.23
C ASP A 72 3.97 1.21 -20.69
N VAL A 73 4.21 0.06 -20.05
CA VAL A 73 5.36 -0.80 -20.30
C VAL A 73 5.10 -1.65 -21.54
N GLY A 74 6.02 -1.59 -22.49
CA GLY A 74 5.85 -2.22 -23.80
C GLY A 74 5.48 -3.70 -23.79
N ALA A 75 5.78 -4.45 -22.72
CA ALA A 75 5.38 -5.85 -22.57
C ALA A 75 3.85 -6.02 -22.43
N VAL A 76 3.18 -5.14 -21.68
CA VAL A 76 1.71 -5.17 -21.53
C VAL A 76 1.05 -4.67 -22.82
N LYS A 77 1.60 -3.63 -23.47
CA LYS A 77 1.12 -3.18 -24.79
C LYS A 77 1.24 -4.26 -25.86
N LEU A 78 2.35 -5.01 -25.87
CA LEU A 78 2.56 -6.11 -26.81
C LEU A 78 1.59 -7.27 -26.52
N TYR A 79 1.34 -7.58 -25.24
CA TYR A 79 0.31 -8.53 -24.82
C TYR A 79 -1.08 -8.09 -25.28
N ASP A 80 -1.49 -6.83 -25.05
CA ASP A 80 -2.79 -6.29 -25.45
C ASP A 80 -3.00 -6.36 -26.98
N ASN A 81 -1.95 -6.09 -27.76
CA ASN A 81 -2.01 -6.20 -29.22
C ASN A 81 -2.14 -7.65 -29.73
N VAL A 82 -1.61 -8.63 -28.98
CA VAL A 82 -1.69 -10.05 -29.35
C VAL A 82 -2.97 -10.70 -28.81
N MET A 83 -3.45 -10.27 -27.64
CA MET A 83 -4.56 -10.89 -26.91
C MET A 83 -5.87 -10.10 -26.93
N GLY A 84 -5.93 -8.90 -27.53
CA GLY A 84 -7.13 -8.05 -27.54
C GLY A 84 -8.40 -8.71 -28.12
N ASP A 85 -8.24 -9.65 -29.06
CA ASP A 85 -9.36 -10.45 -29.57
C ASP A 85 -9.62 -11.73 -28.75
N TYR A 86 -8.61 -12.24 -28.04
CA TYR A 86 -8.69 -13.44 -27.20
C TYR A 86 -9.35 -13.18 -25.84
N GLN A 87 -9.23 -11.98 -25.27
CA GLN A 87 -9.87 -11.60 -24.00
C GLN A 87 -11.42 -11.67 -24.03
N LYS A 88 -12.03 -11.69 -25.23
CA LYS A 88 -13.49 -11.81 -25.40
C LYS A 88 -14.00 -13.26 -25.29
N ILE A 89 -13.08 -14.24 -25.24
CA ILE A 89 -13.42 -15.66 -25.12
C ILE A 89 -13.64 -15.98 -23.63
N PRO A 90 -14.80 -16.53 -23.24
CA PRO A 90 -15.01 -16.99 -21.87
C PRO A 90 -13.90 -17.96 -21.44
N TYR A 91 -13.48 -17.91 -20.18
CA TYR A 91 -12.47 -18.78 -19.55
C TYR A 91 -10.98 -18.49 -19.88
N VAL A 92 -10.66 -17.38 -20.55
CA VAL A 92 -9.26 -16.94 -20.69
C VAL A 92 -8.78 -16.25 -19.39
N PRO A 93 -7.62 -16.63 -18.81
CA PRO A 93 -7.07 -15.99 -17.62
C PRO A 93 -6.73 -14.50 -17.85
N ASP A 94 -7.11 -13.63 -16.91
CA ASP A 94 -6.78 -12.21 -16.95
C ASP A 94 -5.39 -11.95 -16.34
N VAL A 95 -4.37 -12.25 -17.13
CA VAL A 95 -2.96 -12.05 -16.76
C VAL A 95 -2.66 -10.60 -16.36
N LYS A 96 -3.40 -9.63 -16.92
CA LYS A 96 -3.22 -8.22 -16.59
C LYS A 96 -3.74 -7.93 -15.18
N ALA A 97 -4.95 -8.39 -14.86
CA ALA A 97 -5.50 -8.26 -13.50
C ALA A 97 -4.61 -8.95 -12.46
N ASP A 98 -4.09 -10.15 -12.77
CA ASP A 98 -3.18 -10.89 -11.89
C ASP A 98 -1.88 -10.12 -11.64
N LEU A 99 -1.32 -9.49 -12.68
CA LEU A 99 -0.11 -8.69 -12.56
C LEU A 99 -0.34 -7.41 -11.74
N VAL A 100 -1.46 -6.72 -11.97
CA VAL A 100 -1.86 -5.54 -11.18
C VAL A 100 -1.99 -5.93 -9.71
N GLU A 101 -2.70 -7.01 -9.39
CA GLU A 101 -2.90 -7.46 -8.01
C GLU A 101 -1.59 -7.90 -7.36
N HIS A 102 -0.69 -8.53 -8.11
CA HIS A 102 0.64 -8.94 -7.60
C HIS A 102 1.50 -7.73 -7.23
N VAL A 103 1.59 -6.74 -8.12
CA VAL A 103 2.37 -5.52 -7.87
C VAL A 103 1.75 -4.70 -6.73
N LEU A 104 0.42 -4.59 -6.71
CA LEU A 104 -0.31 -3.89 -5.65
C LEU A 104 -0.08 -4.55 -4.28
N THR A 105 -0.20 -5.88 -4.21
CA THR A 105 0.09 -6.66 -3.00
C THR A 105 1.53 -6.46 -2.54
N GLY A 106 2.50 -6.54 -3.47
CA GLY A 106 3.90 -6.33 -3.17
C GLY A 106 4.19 -4.93 -2.62
N GLY A 107 3.62 -3.90 -3.25
CA GLY A 107 3.75 -2.51 -2.81
C GLY A 107 3.18 -2.27 -1.41
N LEU A 108 1.98 -2.76 -1.15
CA LEU A 108 1.34 -2.64 0.17
C LEU A 108 2.13 -3.40 1.25
N ASN A 109 2.59 -4.61 0.95
CA ASN A 109 3.45 -5.37 1.85
C ASN A 109 4.74 -4.61 2.17
N GLY A 110 5.34 -3.96 1.16
CA GLY A 110 6.51 -3.10 1.36
C GLY A 110 6.25 -1.93 2.30
N ILE A 111 5.15 -1.20 2.09
CA ILE A 111 4.75 -0.06 2.94
C ILE A 111 4.63 -0.50 4.40
N PHE A 112 3.87 -1.57 4.67
CA PHE A 112 3.67 -2.04 6.04
C PHE A 112 4.91 -2.71 6.65
N HIS A 113 5.79 -3.30 5.83
CA HIS A 113 7.08 -3.80 6.29
C HIS A 113 7.95 -2.67 6.88
N TYR A 114 8.08 -1.56 6.15
CA TYR A 114 8.87 -0.42 6.64
C TYR A 114 8.20 0.27 7.83
N LEU A 115 6.87 0.37 7.84
CA LEU A 115 6.13 0.90 9.00
C LEU A 115 6.39 0.06 10.26
N ALA A 116 6.33 -1.27 10.16
CA ALA A 116 6.61 -2.17 11.27
C ALA A 116 8.04 -2.04 11.77
N LYS A 117 8.99 -1.85 10.84
CA LYS A 117 10.40 -1.61 11.19
C LYS A 117 10.55 -0.32 12.00
N GLU A 118 9.96 0.78 11.55
CA GLU A 118 10.01 2.06 12.26
C GLU A 118 9.29 1.99 13.62
N GLU A 119 8.14 1.33 13.71
CA GLU A 119 7.43 1.11 14.97
C GLU A 119 8.30 0.36 15.97
N ALA A 120 8.95 -0.73 15.54
CA ALA A 120 9.83 -1.52 16.40
C ALA A 120 11.00 -0.69 16.93
N GLU A 121 11.61 0.15 16.10
CA GLU A 121 12.69 1.06 16.52
C GLU A 121 12.20 2.13 17.52
N ILE A 122 10.99 2.67 17.33
CA ILE A 122 10.37 3.59 18.29
C ILE A 122 10.15 2.89 19.64
N ARG A 123 9.64 1.65 19.63
CA ARG A 123 9.38 0.88 20.87
C ARG A 123 10.66 0.49 21.63
N LYS A 124 11.76 0.27 20.93
CA LYS A 124 13.08 -0.02 21.53
C LYS A 124 13.71 1.20 22.20
N ASN A 125 13.21 2.41 21.97
CA ASN A 125 13.75 3.64 22.55
C ASN A 125 12.80 4.24 23.61
N PRO A 126 12.99 3.92 24.91
CA PRO A 126 12.12 4.39 25.99
C PRO A 126 12.04 5.92 26.10
N LEU A 127 13.07 6.65 25.66
CA LEU A 127 13.09 8.13 25.69
C LEU A 127 12.13 8.76 24.67
N LYS A 128 11.68 8.01 23.64
CA LYS A 128 10.60 8.42 22.72
C LYS A 128 9.20 8.05 23.23
N ARG A 129 9.08 7.22 24.27
CA ARG A 129 7.80 6.79 24.86
C ARG A 129 7.25 7.75 25.91
N THR A 130 8.05 8.71 26.40
CA THR A 130 7.76 9.45 27.64
C THR A 130 7.31 10.89 27.46
N THR A 131 6.82 11.30 26.29
CA THR A 131 6.15 12.61 26.20
C THR A 131 4.72 12.47 26.71
N GLU A 132 4.57 12.59 28.03
CA GLU A 132 3.59 13.44 28.73
C GLU A 132 2.08 13.26 28.48
N LEU A 133 1.63 12.28 27.70
CA LEU A 133 0.18 12.08 27.42
C LEU A 133 -0.56 11.21 28.45
N LEU A 134 0.15 10.68 29.46
CA LEU A 134 -0.42 9.85 30.54
C LEU A 134 0.17 10.25 31.90
N GLN A 135 0.10 11.54 32.24
CA GLN A 135 0.12 12.01 33.62
C GLN A 135 -1.22 12.66 33.96
#